data_AF-A0A438H0F6-F1
#
_entry.id   AF-A0A438H0F6-F1
#
_cell.length_a   1.000
_cell.length_b   1.000
_cell.length_c   1.000
_cell.angle_alpha   90.00
_cell.angle_beta   90.00
_cell.angle_gamma   90.00
#
_symmetry.space_group_name_H-M   'P 1'
#
loop_
_entity.id
_entity.type
_entity.pdbx_description
1 polymer ?
#
loop_
_entity_poly.entity_id
_entity_poly.type
_entity_poly.pdbx_seq_one_letter_code
_entity_poly.pdbx_strand_id
1 'polypeptide(L)'
;MIARFADIVNGLEALGKTYKESEKVMKILRSLPSKWHTKFTSIQEAKDLTKLPMEELLGSLMTYEINLTKTLQKTEDKKKKSITLKATTKEEEEFEEEK
;
A
#
# COMPACT_ATOMS: atom_id res chain seq x y z
N MET A 1 4.28 2.03 -9.51
CA MET A 1 3.01 1.88 -10.25
C MET A 1 2.76 3.07 -11.18
N ILE A 2 2.93 4.29 -10.69
CA ILE A 2 2.67 5.54 -11.44
C ILE A 2 3.55 5.67 -12.70
N ALA A 3 4.84 5.36 -12.60
CA ALA A 3 5.75 5.41 -13.76
C ALA A 3 5.30 4.52 -14.92
N ARG A 4 4.85 3.29 -14.61
CA ARG A 4 4.33 2.35 -15.62
C ARG A 4 3.07 2.88 -16.30
N PHE A 5 2.21 3.59 -15.57
CA PHE A 5 1.04 4.23 -16.16
C PHE A 5 1.45 5.35 -17.12
N ALA A 6 2.39 6.21 -16.72
CA ALA A 6 2.91 7.28 -17.57
C ALA A 6 3.53 6.72 -18.87
N ASP A 7 4.33 5.65 -18.79
CA ASP A 7 4.91 4.99 -19.96
C ASP A 7 3.83 4.49 -20.94
N ILE A 8 2.74 3.91 -20.40
CA ILE A 8 1.63 3.40 -21.21
C ILE A 8 0.88 4.55 -21.89
N VAL A 9 0.57 5.62 -21.16
CA VAL A 9 -0.12 6.79 -21.73
C VAL A 9 0.71 7.43 -22.83
N ASN A 10 2.01 7.63 -22.59
CA ASN A 10 2.93 8.18 -23.57
C ASN A 10 3.03 7.29 -24.81
N GLY A 11 3.11 5.97 -24.62
CA GLY A 11 3.11 5.00 -25.73
C GLY A 11 1.81 5.02 -26.54
N LEU A 12 0.65 5.17 -25.88
CA LEU A 12 -0.65 5.26 -26.55
C LEU A 12 -0.79 6.57 -27.34
N GLU A 13 -0.29 7.68 -26.78
CA GLU A 13 -0.27 8.98 -27.45
C GLU A 13 0.62 8.96 -28.69
N ALA A 14 1.80 8.33 -28.62
CA ALA A 14 2.67 8.12 -29.78
C ALA A 14 2.01 7.28 -30.90
N LEU A 15 1.06 6.42 -30.55
CA LEU A 15 0.25 5.63 -31.50
C LEU A 15 -1.02 6.36 -31.96
N GLY A 16 -1.18 7.64 -31.62
CA GLY A 16 -2.34 8.47 -31.99
C GLY A 16 -3.59 8.22 -31.16
N LYS A 17 -3.50 7.48 -30.04
CA LYS A 17 -4.60 7.26 -29.09
C LYS A 17 -4.43 8.15 -27.87
N THR A 18 -5.10 9.29 -27.90
CA THR A 18 -5.09 10.24 -26.79
C THR A 18 -6.31 10.04 -25.89
N TYR A 19 -6.13 10.19 -24.58
CA TYR A 19 -7.22 10.19 -23.60
C TYR A 19 -7.42 11.59 -23.02
N LYS A 20 -8.67 11.91 -22.68
CA LYS A 20 -8.95 13.11 -21.88
C LYS A 20 -8.40 12.94 -20.47
N GLU A 21 -8.15 14.06 -19.81
CA GLU A 21 -7.60 14.10 -18.46
C GLU A 21 -8.44 13.28 -17.46
N SER A 22 -9.76 13.45 -17.50
CA SER A 22 -10.70 12.71 -16.65
C SER A 22 -10.66 11.19 -16.91
N GLU A 23 -10.48 10.77 -18.16
CA GLU A 23 -10.34 9.36 -18.51
C GLU A 23 -9.02 8.79 -17.99
N LYS A 24 -7.92 9.56 -18.08
CA LYS A 24 -6.63 9.17 -17.50
C LYS A 24 -6.76 8.98 -15.99
N VAL A 25 -7.38 9.94 -15.28
CA VAL A 25 -7.66 9.88 -13.84
C VAL A 25 -8.44 8.61 -13.45
N MET A 26 -9.54 8.32 -14.15
CA MET A 26 -10.34 7.12 -13.88
C MET A 26 -9.56 5.82 -14.16
N LYS A 27 -8.78 5.78 -15.24
CA LYS A 27 -7.95 4.61 -15.57
C LYS A 27 -6.86 4.36 -14.53
N ILE A 28 -6.19 5.41 -14.04
CA ILE A 28 -5.21 5.28 -12.95
C ILE A 28 -5.89 4.65 -11.73
N LEU A 29 -6.98 5.25 -11.28
CA LEU A 29 -7.68 4.82 -10.07
C LEU A 29 -8.17 3.37 -10.18
N ARG A 30 -8.67 2.96 -11.35
CA ARG A 30 -9.12 1.58 -11.61
C ARG A 30 -7.97 0.57 -11.73
N SER A 31 -6.76 1.04 -12.05
CA SER A 31 -5.55 0.19 -12.12
C SER A 31 -4.85 0.00 -10.78
N LEU A 32 -5.29 0.70 -9.72
CA LEU A 32 -4.68 0.58 -8.40
C LEU A 32 -4.93 -0.84 -7.81
N PRO A 33 -3.94 -1.46 -7.16
CA PRO A 33 -4.11 -2.74 -6.46
C PRO A 33 -5.12 -2.64 -5.32
N SER A 34 -5.74 -3.77 -4.97
CA SER A 34 -6.78 -3.85 -3.92
C SER A 34 -6.39 -3.23 -2.56
N LYS A 35 -5.10 -3.22 -2.20
CA LYS A 35 -4.60 -2.59 -0.97
C LYS A 35 -4.80 -1.06 -0.93
N TRP A 36 -5.13 -0.43 -2.06
CA TRP A 36 -5.40 1.01 -2.20
C TRP A 36 -6.90 1.35 -2.26
N HIS A 37 -7.79 0.35 -2.14
CA HIS A 37 -9.23 0.55 -2.38
C HIS A 37 -9.88 1.56 -1.43
N THR A 38 -9.46 1.58 -0.16
CA THR A 38 -9.91 2.59 0.81
C THR A 38 -9.54 4.00 0.37
N LYS A 39 -8.32 4.19 -0.15
CA LYS A 39 -7.86 5.50 -0.63
C LYS A 39 -8.60 5.93 -1.88
N PHE A 40 -8.87 4.99 -2.80
CA PHE A 40 -9.70 5.25 -3.99
C PHE A 40 -11.11 5.72 -3.60
N THR A 41 -11.77 5.00 -2.69
CA THR A 41 -13.12 5.33 -2.21
C THR A 41 -13.16 6.73 -1.61
N SER A 42 -12.20 7.06 -0.73
CA SER A 42 -12.13 8.41 -0.14
C SER A 42 -11.88 9.51 -1.16
N ILE A 43 -11.10 9.25 -2.23
CA ILE A 43 -10.89 10.23 -3.30
C ILE A 43 -12.18 10.43 -4.09
N GLN A 44 -12.90 9.35 -4.41
CA GLN A 44 -14.16 9.41 -5.14
C GLN A 44 -15.26 10.12 -4.33
N GLU A 45 -15.29 9.96 -3.01
CA GLU A 45 -16.25 10.64 -2.13
C GLU A 45 -15.91 12.12 -1.91
N ALA A 46 -14.63 12.46 -1.81
CA ALA A 46 -14.19 13.81 -1.47
C ALA A 46 -14.08 14.74 -2.70
N LYS A 47 -13.89 14.19 -3.91
CA LYS A 47 -13.58 14.99 -5.10
C LYS A 47 -14.34 14.50 -6.33
N ASP A 48 -14.73 15.44 -7.17
CA ASP A 48 -15.26 15.17 -8.51
C ASP A 48 -14.11 14.74 -9.44
N LEU A 49 -14.09 13.45 -9.79
CA LEU A 49 -13.07 12.84 -10.66
C LEU A 49 -13.02 13.47 -12.06
N THR A 50 -14.08 14.16 -12.50
CA THR A 50 -14.10 14.82 -13.81
C THR A 50 -13.36 16.16 -13.82
N LYS A 51 -13.17 16.76 -12.64
CA LYS A 51 -12.52 18.08 -12.46
C LYS A 51 -11.16 17.97 -11.76
N LEU A 52 -10.80 16.78 -11.30
CA LEU A 52 -9.54 16.52 -10.61
C LEU A 52 -8.36 16.58 -11.61
N PRO A 53 -7.38 17.48 -11.43
CA PRO A 53 -6.17 17.51 -12.25
C PRO A 53 -5.34 16.23 -12.08
N MET A 54 -4.72 15.71 -13.15
CA MET A 54 -3.93 14.48 -13.06
C MET A 54 -2.69 14.67 -12.18
N GLU A 55 -1.98 15.81 -12.25
CA GLU A 55 -0.84 16.05 -11.36
C GLU A 55 -1.21 15.93 -9.88
N GLU A 56 -2.36 16.46 -9.49
CA GLU A 56 -2.82 16.44 -8.09
C GLU A 56 -3.10 15.01 -7.62
N LEU A 57 -3.73 14.20 -8.49
CA LEU A 57 -3.93 12.78 -8.24
C LEU A 57 -2.59 12.05 -8.09
N LEU A 58 -1.67 12.26 -9.03
CA LEU A 58 -0.36 11.62 -9.02
C LEU A 58 0.44 11.96 -7.76
N GLY A 59 0.47 13.23 -7.35
CA GLY A 59 1.11 13.66 -6.12
C GLY A 59 0.50 13.03 -4.87
N SER A 60 -0.83 12.94 -4.82
CA SER A 60 -1.56 12.27 -3.73
C SER A 60 -1.22 10.78 -3.64
N LEU A 61 -1.15 10.09 -4.79
CA LEU A 61 -0.82 8.67 -4.87
C LEU A 61 0.64 8.41 -4.50
N MET A 62 1.60 9.22 -5.00
CA MET A 62 3.02 9.10 -4.63
C MET A 62 3.22 9.27 -3.12
N THR A 63 2.58 10.26 -2.52
CA THR A 63 2.64 10.50 -1.07
C THR A 63 2.12 9.30 -0.28
N TYR A 64 1.04 8.68 -0.76
CA TYR A 64 0.51 7.47 -0.13
C TYR A 64 1.45 6.27 -0.28
N GLU A 65 2.08 6.07 -1.45
CA GLU A 65 3.07 5.01 -1.69
C GLU A 65 4.26 5.11 -0.72
N ILE A 66 4.78 6.32 -0.53
CA ILE A 66 5.90 6.60 0.39
C ILE A 66 5.50 6.28 1.83
N ASN A 67 4.31 6.71 2.27
CA ASN A 67 3.83 6.44 3.62
C ASN A 67 3.59 4.95 3.87
N LEU A 68 3.01 4.24 2.88
CA LEU A 68 2.81 2.80 2.95
C LEU A 68 4.13 2.04 3.04
N THR A 69 5.16 2.47 2.31
CA THR A 69 6.49 1.85 2.35
C THR A 69 7.14 2.06 3.73
N LYS A 70 7.02 3.26 4.30
CA LYS A 70 7.52 3.57 5.65
C LYS A 70 6.83 2.75 6.74
N THR A 71 5.51 2.54 6.65
CA THR A 71 4.79 1.73 7.63
C THR A 71 5.18 0.26 7.53
N LEU A 72 5.34 -0.27 6.30
CA LEU A 72 5.82 -1.63 6.08
C LEU A 72 7.23 -1.86 6.66
N GLN A 73 8.17 -0.94 6.43
CA GLN A 73 9.50 -1.00 7.05
C GLN A 73 9.42 -1.00 8.58
N LYS A 74 8.65 -0.08 9.18
CA LYS A 74 8.44 -0.06 10.64
C LYS A 74 7.85 -1.37 11.15
N THR A 75 6.93 -2.01 10.42
CA THR A 75 6.35 -3.28 10.83
C THR A 75 7.35 -4.43 10.74
N GLU A 76 8.21 -4.48 9.72
CA GLU A 76 9.27 -5.48 9.62
C GLU A 76 10.31 -5.32 10.75
N ASP A 77 10.71 -4.08 11.04
CA ASP A 77 11.65 -3.80 12.14
C ASP A 77 11.06 -4.15 13.51
N LYS A 78 9.75 -3.96 13.71
CA LYS A 78 9.06 -4.41 14.92
C LYS A 78 8.94 -5.93 15.00
N LYS A 79 8.68 -6.61 13.88
CA LYS A 79 8.59 -8.08 13.83
C LYS A 79 9.94 -8.76 14.13
N LYS A 80 11.06 -8.16 13.67
CA LYS A 80 12.43 -8.62 14.00
C LYS A 80 12.79 -8.44 15.48
N LYS A 81 12.09 -7.55 16.20
CA LYS A 81 12.30 -7.28 17.65
C LYS A 81 11.34 -8.06 18.57
N SER A 82 10.58 -9.02 18.04
CA SER A 82 9.79 -9.95 18.84
C SER A 82 10.71 -10.88 19.64
N ILE A 83 11.22 -10.40 20.78
CA ILE A 83 11.98 -11.21 21.71
C ILE A 83 11.02 -12.24 22.33
N THR A 84 11.36 -13.51 22.13
CA THR A 84 10.61 -14.63 22.71
C THR A 84 10.90 -14.67 24.20
N LEU A 85 9.86 -14.51 25.04
CA LEU A 85 9.93 -14.83 26.46
C LEU A 85 10.02 -16.35 26.61
N LYS A 86 11.24 -16.87 26.80
CA LYS A 86 11.43 -18.25 27.25
C LYS A 86 11.15 -18.28 28.75
N ALA A 87 10.02 -18.85 29.12
CA ALA A 87 9.76 -19.23 30.51
C ALA A 87 10.69 -20.40 30.84
N THR A 88 11.63 -20.19 31.77
CA THR A 88 12.35 -21.29 32.40
C THR A 88 11.41 -21.91 33.43
N THR A 89 10.72 -22.98 33.06
CA THR A 89 10.19 -23.94 34.04
C THR A 89 11.42 -24.58 34.66
N LYS A 90 11.74 -24.20 35.90
CA LYS A 90 12.74 -24.92 36.68
C LYS A 90 12.15 -26.29 36.99
N GLU A 91 12.98 -27.28 36.71
CA GLU A 91 12.69 -28.70 36.63
C GLU A 91 12.06 -29.28 37.89
N GLU A 92 11.32 -30.36 37.63
CA GLU A 92 10.88 -31.41 38.52
C GLU A 92 12.00 -31.85 39.49
N GLU A 93 11.66 -32.01 40.77
CA GLU A 93 12.26 -33.07 41.58
C GLU A 93 11.12 -34.04 41.93
N GLU A 94 11.17 -35.22 41.30
CA GLU A 94 10.31 -36.37 41.51
C GLU A 94 10.98 -37.35 42.49
N PHE A 95 10.14 -38.01 43.31
CA PHE A 95 10.38 -39.25 44.09
C PHE A 95 11.25 -39.12 45.37
N GLU A 96 10.86 -39.65 46.55
CA GLU A 96 10.47 -41.03 46.83
C GLU A 96 9.43 -41.22 47.95
N GLU A 97 8.61 -42.24 47.75
CA GLU A 97 7.74 -42.94 48.69
C GLU A 97 8.59 -43.88 49.60
N GLU A 98 8.13 -44.12 50.84
CA GLU A 98 8.18 -45.40 51.59
C GLU A 98 8.59 -45.29 53.09
N LYS A 99 7.58 -45.61 53.92
CA LYS A 99 7.55 -46.15 55.30
C LYS A 99 7.54 -45.23 56.53
#